data_AF-R5ICZ4-F1
#
_entry.id   AF-R5ICZ4-F1
#
_cell.length_a   1.000
_cell.length_b   1.000
_cell.length_c   1.000
_cell.angle_alpha   90.00
_cell.angle_beta   90.00
_cell.angle_gamma   90.00
#
_symmetry.space_group_name_H-M   'P 1'
#
loop_
_entity.id
_entity.type
_entity.pdbx_description
1 polymer ?
#
loop_
_entity_poly.entity_id
_entity_poly.type
_entity_poly.pdbx_seq_one_letter_code
_entity_poly.pdbx_strand_id
1 'polypeptide(L)'
;MKRYVLAFFAVMLAVALLSSCGRQDENSLFWGQTRQYSDFLFRKYEPVRMEQTLVFEFNEDALRQWDNVLTFELIDINTKRKIEDVILYKNGEMCEDNLLNITAADREVVVGIEFGLSVPEGRYMLALQPKSLNGLDRIDAVELEHGIVIEKEDVMNPLAKGSMLVLTVIVIVLLAWIVIVHLFVNPSTCFNKVYFDYGSGAGRPIRMGSAYKLVCSNKSKKTSFLKKLFVGDVRYEVNEFWDKDFVITNGIRHRQIRFEGKAYYGIAPDSVMKGDSVIVTNSRDEKVQIQL
;
A
#
# COMPACT_ATOMS: atom_id res chain seq x y z
N MET A 1 -3.94 21.90 19.25
CA MET A 1 -4.30 22.26 17.86
C MET A 1 -3.07 22.65 17.02
N LYS A 2 -2.28 23.68 17.38
CA LYS A 2 -1.11 24.14 16.58
C LYS A 2 -0.06 23.07 16.22
N ARG A 3 0.25 22.12 17.12
CA ARG A 3 1.24 21.05 16.86
C ARG A 3 0.79 20.02 15.82
N TYR A 4 -0.53 19.84 15.63
CA TYR A 4 -1.08 18.82 14.75
C TYR A 4 -1.21 19.30 13.30
N VAL A 5 -1.50 20.59 13.10
CA VAL A 5 -1.49 21.23 11.77
C VAL A 5 -0.09 21.16 11.15
N LEU A 6 0.94 21.35 11.96
CA LEU A 6 2.34 21.34 11.52
C LEU A 6 2.81 19.96 11.08
N ALA A 7 2.39 18.90 11.78
CA ALA A 7 2.67 17.51 11.39
C ALA A 7 1.97 17.13 10.08
N PHE A 8 0.72 17.57 9.88
CA PHE A 8 -0.03 17.31 8.65
C PHE A 8 0.62 17.97 7.42
N PHE A 9 1.05 19.23 7.55
CA PHE A 9 1.76 19.93 6.47
C PHE A 9 3.11 19.31 6.13
N ALA A 10 3.86 18.82 7.13
CA ALA A 10 5.13 18.13 6.89
C ALA A 10 4.96 16.84 6.08
N VAL A 11 3.88 16.09 6.32
CA VAL A 11 3.57 14.87 5.56
C VAL A 11 3.17 15.19 4.11
N MET A 12 2.33 16.20 3.89
CA MET A 12 1.93 16.61 2.53
C MET A 12 3.12 17.13 1.71
N LEU A 13 4.04 17.88 2.33
CA LEU A 13 5.24 18.36 1.67
C LEU A 13 6.19 17.21 1.28
N ALA A 14 6.35 16.21 2.15
CA ALA A 14 7.16 15.03 1.84
C ALA A 14 6.58 14.22 0.66
N VAL A 15 5.26 14.12 0.54
CA VAL A 15 4.60 13.44 -0.59
C VAL A 15 4.78 14.22 -1.90
N ALA A 16 4.69 15.55 -1.85
CA ALA A 16 4.89 16.39 -3.03
C ALA A 16 6.32 16.32 -3.59
N LEU A 17 7.33 16.21 -2.72
CA LEU A 17 8.74 16.13 -3.11
C LEU A 17 9.12 14.80 -3.79
N LEU A 18 8.33 13.74 -3.62
CA LEU A 18 8.59 12.43 -4.25
C LEU A 18 8.07 12.32 -5.69
N SER A 19 7.44 13.37 -6.23
CA SER A 19 6.68 13.29 -7.50
C SER A 19 7.41 13.85 -8.73
N SER A 20 8.70 14.20 -8.62
CA SER A 20 9.41 14.93 -9.68
C SER A 20 10.70 14.24 -10.11
N CYS A 21 10.60 13.32 -11.08
CA CYS A 21 11.73 12.91 -11.91
C CYS A 21 11.25 12.72 -13.35
N GLY A 22 11.46 13.72 -14.19
CA GLY A 22 11.35 13.59 -15.64
C GLY A 22 12.74 13.33 -16.21
N ARG A 23 12.91 12.23 -16.95
CA ARG A 23 14.15 11.92 -17.68
C ARG A 23 13.96 12.33 -19.13
N GLN A 24 15.00 12.95 -19.70
CA GLN A 24 15.03 13.51 -21.05
C GLN A 24 15.89 12.58 -21.91
N ASP A 25 15.37 12.14 -23.06
CA ASP A 25 16.00 11.10 -23.88
C ASP A 25 16.82 11.67 -25.05
N GLU A 26 17.93 10.99 -25.35
CA GLU A 26 18.89 11.25 -26.43
C GLU A 26 18.62 10.40 -27.68
N ASN A 27 19.10 10.91 -28.83
CA ASN A 27 18.90 10.49 -30.22
C ASN A 27 19.24 9.01 -30.53
N SER A 28 18.35 8.07 -30.21
CA SER A 28 18.36 6.70 -30.74
C SER A 28 17.01 6.36 -31.39
N LEU A 29 17.01 5.46 -32.38
CA LEU A 29 15.78 4.98 -33.02
C LEU A 29 15.05 4.04 -32.03
N PHE A 30 14.08 4.62 -31.32
CA PHE A 30 13.30 3.96 -30.29
C PHE A 30 12.22 3.09 -30.92
N TRP A 31 12.34 1.78 -30.75
CA TRP A 31 11.41 0.79 -31.30
C TRP A 31 10.19 0.61 -30.40
N GLY A 32 10.38 0.71 -29.09
CA GLY A 32 9.27 0.73 -28.17
C GLY A 32 9.66 0.55 -26.72
N GLN A 33 8.64 0.62 -25.88
CA GLN A 33 8.72 0.30 -24.47
C GLN A 33 7.73 -0.82 -24.19
N THR A 34 8.18 -1.86 -23.50
CA THR A 34 7.33 -2.89 -22.94
C THR A 34 7.27 -2.77 -21.43
N ARG A 35 6.07 -2.96 -20.88
CA ARG A 35 5.81 -2.93 -19.45
C ARG A 35 5.43 -4.31 -19.00
N GLN A 36 6.28 -4.91 -18.18
CA GLN A 36 6.04 -6.22 -17.62
C GLN A 36 5.63 -6.10 -16.15
N TYR A 37 4.78 -7.00 -15.68
CA TYR A 37 4.45 -7.10 -14.27
C TYR A 37 4.34 -8.57 -13.89
N SER A 38 4.59 -8.87 -12.61
CA SER A 38 4.36 -10.21 -12.09
C SER A 38 2.87 -10.50 -11.91
N ASP A 39 2.51 -11.78 -12.01
CA ASP A 39 1.17 -12.26 -11.72
C ASP A 39 0.76 -11.87 -10.30
N PHE A 40 -0.47 -11.37 -10.15
CA PHE A 40 -1.02 -11.02 -8.85
C PHE A 40 -2.50 -11.40 -8.76
N LEU A 41 -2.83 -12.23 -7.77
CA LEU A 41 -4.16 -12.82 -7.58
C LEU A 41 -4.65 -13.48 -8.88
N PHE A 42 -5.69 -12.94 -9.50
CA PHE A 42 -6.28 -13.42 -10.75
C PHE A 42 -5.86 -12.60 -11.98
N ARG A 43 -5.06 -11.53 -11.81
CA ARG A 43 -4.53 -10.75 -12.92
C ARG A 43 -3.16 -11.30 -13.30
N LYS A 44 -3.14 -12.13 -14.34
CA LYS A 44 -1.91 -12.64 -14.95
C LYS A 44 -1.32 -11.64 -15.93
N TYR A 45 -0.02 -11.72 -16.14
CA TYR A 45 0.67 -11.00 -17.19
C TYR A 45 0.28 -11.56 -18.55
N GLU A 46 -0.01 -10.65 -19.48
CA GLU A 46 -0.21 -10.97 -20.89
C GLU A 46 1.01 -10.38 -21.62
N PRO A 47 1.88 -11.22 -22.20
CA PRO A 47 3.06 -10.76 -22.91
C PRO A 47 2.70 -9.79 -24.03
N VAL A 48 3.33 -8.63 -24.01
CA VAL A 48 3.19 -7.64 -25.07
C VAL A 48 4.30 -7.87 -26.09
N ARG A 49 3.89 -8.14 -27.33
CA ARG A 49 4.80 -8.25 -28.48
C ARG A 49 5.02 -6.86 -29.08
N MET A 50 6.27 -6.50 -29.25
CA MET A 50 6.65 -5.29 -29.96
C MET A 50 6.93 -5.65 -31.41
N GLU A 51 6.14 -5.09 -32.32
CA GLU A 51 6.20 -5.43 -33.74
C GLU A 51 6.69 -4.23 -34.54
N GLN A 52 7.57 -4.48 -35.50
CA GLN A 52 7.93 -3.52 -36.53
C GLN A 52 8.08 -4.21 -37.87
N THR A 53 7.61 -3.54 -38.89
CA THR A 53 7.76 -3.98 -40.27
C THR A 53 9.16 -3.63 -40.76
N LEU A 54 9.91 -4.64 -41.18
CA LEU A 54 11.18 -4.49 -41.88
C LEU A 54 10.92 -4.65 -43.39
N VAL A 55 11.47 -3.73 -44.17
CA VAL A 55 11.41 -3.77 -45.64
C VAL A 55 12.80 -4.16 -46.14
N PHE A 56 12.85 -5.20 -46.96
CA PHE A 56 14.08 -5.75 -47.51
C PHE A 56 14.19 -5.44 -49.00
N GLU A 57 15.32 -4.87 -49.39
CA GLU A 57 15.68 -4.67 -50.78
C GLU A 57 16.75 -5.69 -51.17
N PHE A 58 16.42 -6.56 -52.12
CA PHE A 58 17.31 -7.60 -52.64
C PHE A 58 17.84 -7.18 -54.01
N ASN A 59 19.12 -7.45 -54.27
CA ASN A 59 19.71 -7.23 -55.59
C ASN A 59 19.24 -8.29 -56.61
N GLU A 60 19.51 -8.07 -57.90
CA GLU A 60 19.06 -8.99 -58.96
C GLU A 60 19.63 -10.41 -58.81
N ASP A 61 20.84 -10.56 -58.28
CA ASP A 61 21.47 -11.87 -58.12
C ASP A 61 20.82 -12.69 -56.99
N ALA A 62 20.48 -12.03 -55.87
CA ALA A 62 19.67 -12.61 -54.80
C ALA A 62 18.27 -13.01 -55.30
N LEU A 63 17.66 -12.17 -56.16
CA LEU A 63 16.40 -12.47 -56.80
C LEU A 63 16.47 -13.61 -57.83
N ARG A 64 17.65 -14.05 -58.27
CA ARG A 64 17.81 -15.25 -59.13
C ARG A 64 17.93 -16.53 -58.31
N GLN A 65 18.20 -16.43 -57.01
CA GLN A 65 18.42 -17.56 -56.11
C GLN A 65 17.30 -17.61 -55.05
N TRP A 66 16.06 -17.89 -55.49
CA TRP A 66 14.86 -17.85 -54.64
C TRP A 66 14.91 -18.81 -53.45
N ASP A 67 15.66 -19.90 -53.56
CA ASP A 67 15.76 -20.93 -52.53
C ASP A 67 16.77 -20.59 -51.43
N ASN A 68 17.54 -19.50 -51.57
CA ASN A 68 18.52 -19.12 -50.57
C ASN A 68 17.86 -18.46 -49.36
N VAL A 69 18.14 -19.02 -48.19
CA VAL A 69 17.65 -18.53 -46.90
C VAL A 69 18.77 -17.77 -46.21
N LEU A 70 18.47 -16.52 -45.85
CA LEU A 70 19.29 -15.68 -44.99
C LEU A 70 18.79 -15.83 -43.55
N THR A 71 19.70 -16.15 -42.63
CA THR A 71 19.35 -16.38 -41.23
C THR A 71 19.97 -15.30 -40.35
N PHE A 72 19.13 -14.57 -39.62
CA PHE A 72 19.55 -13.60 -38.60
C PHE A 72 19.33 -14.14 -37.19
N GLU A 73 20.20 -13.74 -36.28
CA GLU A 73 20.04 -13.90 -34.85
C GLU A 73 19.94 -12.55 -34.16
N LEU A 74 19.13 -12.47 -33.10
CA LEU A 74 18.99 -11.28 -32.29
C LEU A 74 20.09 -11.24 -31.22
N ILE A 75 20.89 -10.17 -31.22
CA ILE A 75 21.97 -9.95 -30.26
C ILE A 75 21.80 -8.62 -29.54
N ASP A 76 22.27 -8.55 -28.30
CA ASP A 76 22.51 -7.28 -27.62
C ASP A 76 23.84 -6.69 -28.09
N ILE A 77 23.81 -5.46 -28.58
CA ILE A 77 24.97 -4.74 -29.11
C ILE A 77 25.98 -4.45 -28.01
N ASN A 78 25.51 -4.17 -26.79
CA ASN A 78 26.37 -3.81 -25.68
C ASN A 78 27.21 -5.00 -25.22
N THR A 79 26.59 -6.19 -25.16
CA THR A 79 27.25 -7.41 -24.68
C THR A 79 27.77 -8.30 -25.80
N LYS A 80 27.34 -8.08 -27.04
CA LYS A 80 27.57 -8.92 -28.23
C LYS A 80 27.17 -10.38 -27.99
N ARG A 81 26.11 -10.60 -27.21
CA ARG A 81 25.61 -11.92 -26.85
C ARG A 81 24.12 -12.03 -27.14
N LYS A 82 23.66 -13.26 -27.36
CA LYS A 82 22.23 -13.58 -27.41
C LYS A 82 21.62 -13.28 -26.04
N ILE A 83 20.49 -12.59 -26.03
CA ILE A 83 19.71 -12.40 -24.80
C ILE A 83 18.90 -13.68 -24.56
N GLU A 84 19.05 -14.25 -23.38
CA GLU A 84 18.25 -15.39 -22.94
C GLU A 84 16.79 -14.94 -22.70
N ASP A 85 15.83 -15.83 -22.96
CA ASP A 85 14.40 -15.57 -22.70
C ASP A 85 13.80 -14.37 -23.46
N VAL A 86 14.33 -14.07 -24.65
CA VAL A 86 13.69 -13.19 -25.63
C VAL A 86 13.20 -14.04 -26.80
N ILE A 87 11.94 -13.89 -27.17
CA ILE A 87 11.31 -14.65 -28.25
C ILE A 87 11.16 -13.77 -29.49
N LEU A 88 11.60 -14.29 -30.63
CA LEU A 88 11.50 -13.63 -31.92
C LEU A 88 10.31 -14.18 -32.70
N TYR A 89 9.58 -13.29 -33.38
CA TYR A 89 8.43 -13.61 -34.21
C TYR A 89 8.61 -13.10 -35.64
N LYS A 90 8.14 -13.87 -36.62
CA LYS A 90 8.03 -13.50 -38.03
C LYS A 90 6.57 -13.57 -38.43
N ASN A 91 5.99 -12.44 -38.84
CA ASN A 91 4.59 -12.35 -39.29
C ASN A 91 3.58 -12.96 -38.28
N GLY A 92 3.84 -12.77 -36.98
CA GLY A 92 3.01 -13.27 -35.88
C GLY A 92 3.31 -14.70 -35.41
N GLU A 93 4.14 -15.45 -36.14
CA GLU A 93 4.56 -16.82 -35.80
C GLU A 93 5.91 -16.82 -35.08
N MET A 94 6.07 -17.70 -34.10
CA MET A 94 7.32 -17.82 -33.34
C MET A 94 8.43 -18.41 -34.22
N CYS A 95 9.58 -17.75 -34.26
CA CYS A 95 10.75 -18.25 -34.99
C CYS A 95 11.36 -19.45 -34.27
N GLU A 96 11.63 -20.53 -34.99
CA GLU A 96 12.39 -21.67 -34.47
C GLU A 96 13.80 -21.23 -34.05
N ASP A 97 14.25 -21.70 -32.88
CA ASP A 97 15.56 -21.36 -32.27
C ASP A 97 15.86 -19.85 -32.08
N ASN A 98 14.84 -18.99 -32.17
CA ASN A 98 14.96 -17.52 -32.26
C ASN A 98 15.84 -17.06 -33.44
N LEU A 99 15.70 -17.73 -34.57
CA LEU A 99 16.39 -17.40 -35.81
C LEU A 99 15.40 -16.85 -36.84
N LEU A 100 15.64 -15.64 -37.32
CA LEU A 100 14.82 -15.03 -38.37
C LEU A 100 15.32 -15.46 -39.74
N ASN A 101 14.54 -16.32 -40.39
CA ASN A 101 14.83 -16.79 -41.74
C ASN A 101 14.10 -15.92 -42.77
N ILE A 102 14.85 -15.34 -43.70
CA ILE A 102 14.36 -14.43 -44.74
C ILE A 102 14.77 -14.96 -46.10
N THR A 103 13.85 -14.93 -47.05
CA THR A 103 14.06 -15.30 -48.45
C THR A 103 13.87 -14.10 -49.36
N ALA A 104 14.31 -14.19 -50.62
CA ALA A 104 14.10 -13.12 -51.60
C ALA A 104 12.62 -12.82 -51.90
N ALA A 105 11.70 -13.72 -51.51
CA ALA A 105 10.26 -13.51 -51.59
C ALA A 105 9.71 -12.60 -50.47
N ASP A 106 10.42 -12.51 -49.34
CA ASP A 106 10.02 -11.77 -48.14
C ASP A 106 10.42 -10.28 -48.23
N ARG A 107 9.78 -9.53 -49.13
CA ARG A 107 10.05 -8.09 -49.29
C ARG A 107 9.69 -7.25 -48.07
N GLU A 108 8.66 -7.66 -47.35
CA GLU A 108 8.14 -6.98 -46.16
C GLU A 108 7.86 -8.04 -45.10
N VAL A 109 8.44 -7.87 -43.91
CA VAL A 109 8.32 -8.83 -42.80
C VAL A 109 7.99 -8.08 -41.53
N VAL A 110 6.95 -8.50 -40.83
CA VAL A 110 6.67 -8.02 -39.48
C VAL A 110 7.53 -8.82 -38.51
N VAL A 111 8.50 -8.15 -37.88
CA VAL A 111 9.36 -8.73 -36.85
C VAL A 111 8.79 -8.36 -35.49
N GLY A 112 8.45 -9.37 -34.70
CA GLY A 112 7.99 -9.22 -33.33
C GLY A 112 9.07 -9.63 -32.32
N ILE A 113 9.22 -8.86 -31.24
CA ILE A 113 10.07 -9.20 -30.11
C ILE A 113 9.21 -9.25 -28.84
N GLU A 114 9.34 -10.34 -28.09
CA GLU A 114 8.69 -10.54 -26.81
C GLU A 114 9.75 -10.83 -25.75
N PHE A 115 9.71 -10.06 -24.65
CA PHE A 115 10.56 -10.31 -23.49
C PHE A 115 9.87 -11.29 -22.54
N GLY A 116 10.58 -12.36 -22.20
CA GLY A 116 10.19 -13.28 -21.15
C GLY A 116 10.34 -12.68 -19.75
N LEU A 117 9.84 -13.41 -18.75
CA LEU A 117 9.77 -12.95 -17.35
C LEU A 117 11.12 -12.93 -16.65
N SER A 118 12.13 -13.63 -17.18
CA SER A 118 13.45 -13.70 -16.55
C SER A 118 14.41 -12.60 -16.98
N VAL A 119 14.08 -11.87 -18.05
CA VAL A 119 14.91 -10.76 -18.53
C VAL A 119 14.82 -9.59 -17.54
N PRO A 120 15.93 -8.99 -17.09
CA PRO A 120 15.87 -7.88 -16.13
C PRO A 120 15.29 -6.60 -16.74
N GLU A 121 14.80 -5.69 -15.91
CA GLU A 121 14.46 -4.33 -16.37
C GLU A 121 15.70 -3.61 -16.94
N GLY A 122 15.48 -2.76 -17.94
CA GLY A 122 16.54 -1.98 -18.55
C GLY A 122 16.27 -1.55 -19.99
N ARG A 123 17.22 -0.75 -20.49
CA ARG A 123 17.26 -0.34 -21.89
C ARG A 123 18.19 -1.27 -22.67
N TYR A 124 17.64 -1.95 -23.65
CA TYR A 124 18.33 -2.90 -24.50
C TYR A 124 18.59 -2.29 -25.87
N MET A 125 19.81 -2.46 -26.37
CA MET A 125 20.22 -2.06 -27.73
C MET A 125 20.39 -3.33 -28.55
N LEU A 126 19.41 -3.67 -29.37
CA LEU A 126 19.34 -4.94 -30.09
C LEU A 126 19.74 -4.77 -31.55
N ALA A 127 20.41 -5.76 -32.11
CA ALA A 127 20.67 -5.84 -33.56
C ALA A 127 20.33 -7.23 -34.09
N LEU A 128 19.91 -7.28 -35.35
CA LEU A 128 19.81 -8.51 -36.12
C LEU A 128 21.17 -8.77 -36.78
N GLN A 129 21.91 -9.76 -36.28
CA GLN A 129 23.21 -10.15 -36.82
C GLN A 129 23.04 -11.34 -37.78
N PRO A 130 23.62 -11.30 -38.99
CA PRO A 130 23.58 -12.45 -39.90
C PRO A 130 24.43 -13.61 -39.35
N LYS A 131 23.84 -14.81 -39.27
CA LYS A 131 24.50 -16.04 -38.78
C LYS A 131 25.09 -16.88 -39.91
N SER A 132 24.41 -16.93 -41.06
CA SER A 132 24.91 -17.54 -42.29
C SER A 132 24.49 -16.69 -43.48
N LEU A 133 25.43 -16.44 -44.39
CA LEU A 133 25.19 -15.65 -45.60
C LEU A 133 24.82 -16.52 -46.81
N ASN A 134 24.97 -17.86 -46.78
CA ASN A 134 24.55 -18.82 -47.82
C ASN A 134 24.64 -18.33 -49.30
N GLY A 135 25.68 -17.57 -49.67
CA GLY A 135 25.88 -17.06 -51.04
C GLY A 135 25.27 -15.69 -51.35
N LEU A 136 24.55 -15.07 -50.41
CA LEU A 136 24.11 -13.67 -50.44
C LEU A 136 25.23 -12.76 -49.87
N ASP A 137 26.41 -12.78 -50.49
CA ASP A 137 27.64 -12.15 -49.98
C ASP A 137 27.64 -10.60 -49.99
N ARG A 138 26.61 -9.97 -50.54
CA ARG A 138 26.52 -8.49 -50.66
C ARG A 138 25.09 -8.01 -50.50
N ILE A 139 24.58 -8.10 -49.28
CA ILE A 139 23.64 -7.07 -48.85
C ILE A 139 24.55 -5.94 -48.39
N ASP A 140 24.72 -4.92 -49.24
CA ASP A 140 25.35 -3.65 -48.83
C ASP A 140 24.71 -3.28 -47.50
N ALA A 141 25.53 -3.22 -46.46
CA ALA A 141 25.19 -3.03 -45.07
C ALA A 141 23.78 -2.47 -44.91
N VAL A 142 22.78 -3.34 -44.71
CA VAL A 142 21.51 -2.85 -44.19
C VAL A 142 21.92 -2.08 -42.95
N GLU A 143 21.53 -0.82 -42.85
CA GLU A 143 21.86 0.09 -41.75
C GLU A 143 21.27 -0.39 -40.39
N LEU A 144 21.08 -1.70 -40.20
CA LEU A 144 20.86 -2.39 -38.93
C LEU A 144 22.05 -2.26 -37.96
N GLU A 145 23.17 -1.64 -38.37
CA GLU A 145 24.19 -1.15 -37.43
C GLU A 145 23.63 -0.08 -36.48
N HIS A 146 22.57 0.63 -36.87
CA HIS A 146 21.83 1.49 -35.95
C HIS A 146 20.97 0.61 -35.06
N GLY A 147 21.61 0.15 -33.99
CA GLY A 147 20.99 -0.66 -32.96
C GLY A 147 19.63 -0.17 -32.53
N ILE A 148 18.73 -1.12 -32.38
CA ILE A 148 17.35 -0.85 -32.12
C ILE A 148 17.13 -0.79 -30.61
N VAL A 149 16.60 0.33 -30.12
CA VAL A 149 16.45 0.56 -28.69
C VAL A 149 15.08 0.11 -28.23
N ILE A 150 15.07 -0.82 -27.28
CA ILE A 150 13.86 -1.26 -26.59
C ILE A 150 14.03 -1.05 -25.09
N GLU A 151 13.03 -0.46 -24.45
CA GLU A 151 13.00 -0.30 -23.01
C GLU A 151 12.04 -1.32 -22.38
N LYS A 152 12.56 -2.08 -21.41
CA LYS A 152 11.77 -2.98 -20.58
C LYS A 152 11.63 -2.38 -19.18
N GLU A 153 10.41 -2.08 -18.79
CA GLU A 153 10.09 -1.55 -17.47
C GLU A 153 9.32 -2.61 -16.66
N ASP A 154 9.84 -2.96 -15.48
CA ASP A 154 9.12 -3.84 -14.55
C ASP A 154 8.19 -2.98 -13.69
N VAL A 155 6.92 -2.95 -14.07
CA VAL A 155 5.88 -2.20 -13.37
C VAL A 155 5.17 -3.08 -12.34
N MET A 156 4.68 -2.45 -11.28
CA MET A 156 3.81 -3.15 -10.32
C MET A 156 2.50 -3.53 -11.01
N ASN A 157 2.03 -4.76 -10.78
CA ASN A 157 0.75 -5.24 -11.28
C ASN A 157 -0.36 -4.21 -10.95
N PRO A 158 -1.19 -3.80 -11.93
CA PRO A 158 -2.20 -2.76 -11.72
C PRO A 158 -3.18 -3.11 -10.59
N LEU A 159 -3.48 -4.39 -10.39
CA LEU A 159 -4.33 -4.86 -9.29
C LEU A 159 -3.60 -4.79 -7.94
N ALA A 160 -2.30 -5.09 -7.92
CA ALA A 160 -1.47 -4.91 -6.72
C ALA A 160 -1.41 -3.42 -6.35
N LYS A 161 -1.20 -2.53 -7.34
CA LYS A 161 -1.23 -1.08 -7.15
C LYS A 161 -2.56 -0.60 -6.56
N GLY A 162 -3.68 -1.07 -7.12
CA GLY A 162 -5.01 -0.75 -6.62
C GLY A 162 -5.24 -1.25 -5.19
N SER A 163 -4.85 -2.50 -4.89
CA SER A 163 -5.03 -3.07 -3.55
C SER A 163 -4.19 -2.38 -2.49
N MET A 164 -2.95 -1.99 -2.84
CA MET A 164 -2.09 -1.18 -1.98
C MET A 164 -2.75 0.17 -1.67
N LEU A 165 -3.30 0.85 -2.68
CA LEU A 165 -3.99 2.13 -2.49
C LEU A 165 -5.23 1.99 -1.59
N VAL A 166 -6.06 0.96 -1.79
CA VAL A 166 -7.20 0.68 -0.92
C VAL A 166 -6.77 0.42 0.52
N LEU A 167 -5.72 -0.39 0.72
CA LEU A 167 -5.15 -0.65 2.05
C LEU A 167 -4.65 0.64 2.70
N THR A 168 -3.94 1.49 1.95
CA THR A 168 -3.49 2.80 2.43
C THR A 168 -4.66 3.67 2.88
N VAL A 169 -5.74 3.74 2.11
CA VAL A 169 -6.94 4.49 2.49
C VAL A 169 -7.57 3.95 3.78
N ILE A 170 -7.69 2.62 3.91
CA ILE A 170 -8.22 1.98 5.14
C ILE A 170 -7.37 2.35 6.36
N VAL A 171 -6.04 2.29 6.23
CA VAL A 171 -5.12 2.67 7.32
C VAL A 171 -5.28 4.14 7.69
N ILE A 172 -5.38 5.04 6.71
CA ILE A 172 -5.61 6.47 6.95
C ILE A 172 -6.91 6.70 7.71
N VAL A 173 -8.00 6.05 7.30
CA VAL A 173 -9.31 6.15 7.98
C VAL A 173 -9.23 5.63 9.42
N LEU A 174 -8.58 4.50 9.65
CA LEU A 174 -8.38 3.93 10.99
C LEU A 174 -7.52 4.85 11.87
N LEU A 175 -6.46 5.43 11.33
CA LEU A 175 -5.63 6.41 12.05
C LEU A 175 -6.42 7.68 12.37
N ALA A 176 -7.20 8.20 11.42
CA ALA A 176 -8.07 9.35 11.65
C ALA A 176 -9.12 9.04 12.73
N TRP A 177 -9.68 7.84 12.73
CA TRP A 177 -10.59 7.39 13.79
C TRP A 177 -9.91 7.39 15.17
N ILE A 178 -8.73 6.77 15.28
CA ILE A 178 -7.99 6.65 16.56
C ILE A 178 -7.48 8.02 17.04
N VAL A 179 -7.10 8.93 16.14
CA VAL A 179 -6.50 10.21 16.52
C VAL A 179 -7.55 11.30 16.72
N ILE A 180 -8.59 11.36 15.88
CA ILE A 180 -9.58 12.45 15.90
C ILE A 180 -10.84 11.99 16.60
N VAL A 181 -11.51 10.96 16.07
CA VAL A 181 -12.84 10.55 16.56
C VAL A 181 -12.78 10.06 18.01
N HIS A 182 -11.75 9.27 18.34
CA HIS A 182 -11.52 8.78 19.70
C HIS A 182 -11.46 9.91 20.74
N LEU A 183 -10.80 11.02 20.42
CA LEU A 183 -10.67 12.17 21.32
C LEU A 183 -12.00 12.88 21.58
N PHE A 184 -12.90 12.91 20.60
CA PHE A 184 -14.20 13.58 20.73
C PHE A 184 -15.26 12.68 21.37
N VAL A 185 -15.29 11.40 21.00
CA VAL A 185 -16.31 10.46 21.50
C VAL A 185 -16.00 10.01 22.92
N ASN A 186 -14.72 9.80 23.25
CA ASN A 186 -14.29 9.27 24.55
C ASN A 186 -13.21 10.17 25.18
N PRO A 187 -13.53 11.44 25.52
CA PRO A 187 -12.57 12.33 26.15
C PRO A 187 -12.09 11.76 27.49
N SER A 188 -10.79 11.87 27.76
CA SER A 188 -10.20 11.45 29.04
C SER A 188 -10.87 12.14 30.23
N THR A 189 -11.01 11.45 31.36
CA THR A 189 -11.66 12.02 32.56
C THR A 189 -10.98 13.31 33.03
N CYS A 190 -11.77 14.31 33.46
CA CYS A 190 -11.24 15.58 33.98
C CYS A 190 -10.57 15.43 35.36
N PHE A 191 -10.76 14.29 36.03
CA PHE A 191 -10.21 13.95 37.34
C PHE A 191 -9.13 12.86 37.21
N ASN A 192 -8.06 13.03 37.98
CA ASN A 192 -6.88 12.15 37.94
C ASN A 192 -6.94 11.03 38.98
N LYS A 193 -7.64 11.26 40.09
CA LYS A 193 -7.76 10.33 41.21
C LYS A 193 -9.19 10.38 41.73
N VAL A 194 -9.73 9.22 42.11
CA VAL A 194 -11.01 9.11 42.82
C VAL A 194 -10.76 8.36 44.11
N TYR A 195 -11.26 8.87 45.22
CA TYR A 195 -11.17 8.22 46.52
C TYR A 195 -12.52 7.64 46.88
N PHE A 196 -12.54 6.36 47.27
CA PHE A 196 -13.73 5.70 47.80
C PHE A 196 -13.49 5.41 49.27
N ASP A 197 -14.30 5.98 50.15
CA ASP A 197 -14.36 5.64 51.57
C ASP A 197 -15.60 4.77 51.83
N TYR A 198 -15.34 3.50 52.11
CA TYR A 198 -16.34 2.49 52.46
C TYR A 198 -16.54 2.40 54.00
N GLY A 199 -16.26 3.48 54.74
CA GLY A 199 -16.43 3.56 56.19
C GLY A 199 -15.20 3.15 57.00
N SER A 200 -14.04 2.96 56.36
CA SER A 200 -12.77 2.58 57.02
C SER A 200 -11.86 3.77 57.32
N GLY A 201 -12.28 5.00 57.02
CA GLY A 201 -11.60 6.26 57.42
C GLY A 201 -10.36 6.62 56.58
N ALA A 202 -9.89 5.74 55.70
CA ALA A 202 -8.84 6.01 54.73
C ALA A 202 -9.26 5.47 53.35
N GLY A 203 -9.86 6.35 52.53
CA GLY A 203 -10.29 5.97 51.19
C GLY A 203 -9.12 5.58 50.29
N ARG A 204 -9.27 4.50 49.50
CA ARG A 204 -8.23 4.06 48.56
C ARG A 204 -8.26 4.93 47.29
N PRO A 205 -7.13 5.55 46.89
CA PRO A 205 -7.08 6.34 45.66
C PRO A 205 -7.01 5.47 44.41
N ILE A 206 -7.99 5.58 43.53
CA ILE A 206 -7.97 5.00 42.20
C ILE A 206 -7.41 6.03 41.22
N ARG A 207 -6.27 5.72 40.60
CA ARG A 207 -5.67 6.57 39.58
C ARG A 207 -6.35 6.34 38.24
N MET A 208 -6.93 7.38 37.67
CA MET A 208 -7.63 7.33 36.39
C MET A 208 -6.66 7.33 35.19
N GLY A 209 -5.59 8.12 35.27
CA GLY A 209 -4.62 8.24 34.16
C GLY A 209 -5.30 8.73 32.88
N SER A 210 -5.21 7.95 31.80
CA SER A 210 -5.85 8.22 30.51
C SER A 210 -7.21 7.54 30.32
N ALA A 211 -7.81 7.03 31.39
CA ALA A 211 -9.14 6.42 31.31
C ALA A 211 -10.21 7.46 30.98
N TYR A 212 -11.17 7.07 30.16
CA TYR A 212 -12.31 7.94 29.80
C TYR A 212 -13.52 7.71 30.72
N LYS A 213 -13.57 6.57 31.43
CA LYS A 213 -14.58 6.28 32.45
C LYS A 213 -14.10 5.31 33.53
N LEU A 214 -14.73 5.42 34.70
CA LEU A 214 -14.61 4.47 35.81
C LEU A 214 -15.92 3.69 35.94
N VAL A 215 -15.83 2.37 36.01
CA VAL A 215 -16.96 1.47 36.22
C VAL A 215 -16.77 0.77 37.55
N CYS A 216 -17.65 1.06 38.50
CA CYS A 216 -17.70 0.40 39.79
C CYS A 216 -18.64 -0.81 39.69
N SER A 217 -18.16 -2.00 40.04
CA SER A 217 -18.90 -3.26 39.88
C SER A 217 -18.49 -4.25 40.96
N ASN A 218 -19.28 -5.29 41.20
CA ASN A 218 -18.87 -6.42 42.02
C ASN A 218 -17.94 -7.41 41.29
N LYS A 219 -17.79 -7.27 39.97
CA LYS A 219 -16.98 -8.18 39.14
C LYS A 219 -15.93 -7.41 38.35
N SER A 220 -14.71 -7.94 38.37
CA SER A 220 -13.64 -7.46 37.49
C SER A 220 -13.93 -7.85 36.04
N LYS A 221 -13.76 -6.90 35.11
CA LYS A 221 -13.78 -7.15 33.66
C LYS A 221 -12.48 -6.66 33.05
N LYS A 222 -11.80 -7.51 32.28
CA LYS A 222 -10.60 -7.11 31.52
C LYS A 222 -11.02 -6.41 30.24
N THR A 223 -10.45 -5.24 29.97
CA THR A 223 -10.62 -4.53 28.70
C THR A 223 -9.62 -5.07 27.68
N SER A 224 -10.10 -5.60 26.55
CA SER A 224 -9.25 -6.05 25.45
C SER A 224 -8.43 -4.88 24.86
N PHE A 225 -7.23 -5.17 24.35
CA PHE A 225 -6.35 -4.19 23.71
C PHE A 225 -7.06 -3.42 22.58
N LEU A 226 -7.80 -4.12 21.71
CA LEU A 226 -8.55 -3.48 20.63
C LEU A 226 -9.63 -2.53 21.17
N LYS A 227 -10.36 -2.95 22.21
CA LYS A 227 -11.36 -2.09 22.86
C LYS A 227 -10.70 -0.86 23.48
N LYS A 228 -9.51 -1.01 24.06
CA LYS A 228 -8.73 0.10 24.60
C LYS A 228 -8.26 1.07 23.52
N LEU A 229 -7.87 0.58 22.35
CA LEU A 229 -7.44 1.40 21.21
C LEU A 229 -8.62 2.18 20.58
N PHE A 230 -9.78 1.53 20.39
CA PHE A 230 -10.92 2.14 19.70
C PHE A 230 -11.87 2.93 20.60
N VAL A 231 -12.00 2.54 21.88
CA VAL A 231 -12.96 3.16 22.83
C VAL A 231 -12.23 3.89 23.95
N GLY A 232 -11.00 3.51 24.27
CA GLY A 232 -10.22 4.08 25.38
C GLY A 232 -10.15 3.17 26.60
N ASP A 233 -9.33 3.58 27.57
CA ASP A 233 -9.11 2.82 28.79
C ASP A 233 -10.32 2.94 29.72
N VAL A 234 -10.83 1.81 30.20
CA VAL A 234 -11.90 1.75 31.20
C VAL A 234 -11.29 1.22 32.49
N ARG A 235 -11.41 2.01 33.55
CA ARG A 235 -10.97 1.58 34.89
C ARG A 235 -12.13 0.90 35.58
N TYR A 236 -11.83 -0.16 36.31
CA TYR A 236 -12.81 -0.90 37.11
C TYR A 236 -12.44 -0.78 38.58
N GLU A 237 -13.42 -0.40 39.39
CA GLU A 237 -13.35 -0.55 40.85
C GLU A 237 -14.20 -1.76 41.23
N VAL A 238 -13.61 -2.69 41.98
CA VAL A 238 -14.28 -3.94 42.35
C VAL A 238 -14.55 -3.96 43.84
N ASN A 239 -15.83 -3.89 44.22
CA ASN A 239 -16.25 -3.93 45.61
C ASN A 239 -17.65 -4.56 45.72
N GLU A 240 -17.91 -5.30 46.80
CA GLU A 240 -19.20 -5.96 47.07
C GLU A 240 -20.34 -4.96 47.32
N PHE A 241 -20.03 -3.71 47.66
CA PHE A 241 -20.99 -2.62 47.77
C PHE A 241 -21.83 -2.41 46.49
N TRP A 242 -21.26 -2.72 45.33
CA TRP A 242 -21.87 -2.49 44.02
C TRP A 242 -22.70 -3.70 43.55
N ASP A 243 -24.00 -3.70 43.86
CA ASP A 243 -24.93 -4.74 43.37
C ASP A 243 -25.08 -4.70 41.82
N LYS A 244 -25.03 -3.50 41.23
CA LYS A 244 -25.08 -3.23 39.77
C LYS A 244 -24.00 -2.24 39.33
N ASP A 245 -23.58 -2.35 38.07
CA ASP A 245 -22.55 -1.49 37.48
C ASP A 245 -22.93 0.00 37.64
N PHE A 246 -22.09 0.75 38.36
CA PHE A 246 -22.19 2.19 38.55
C PHE A 246 -21.08 2.87 37.75
N VAL A 247 -21.43 3.84 36.91
CA VAL A 247 -20.47 4.43 35.96
C VAL A 247 -20.24 5.90 36.26
N ILE A 248 -18.97 6.28 36.34
CA ILE A 248 -18.53 7.67 36.51
C ILE A 248 -17.84 8.12 35.21
N THR A 249 -18.40 9.13 34.56
CA THR A 249 -17.93 9.71 33.29
C THR A 249 -17.85 11.23 33.38
N ASN A 250 -17.21 11.87 32.39
CA ASN A 250 -17.32 13.31 32.23
C ASN A 250 -18.74 13.70 31.78
N GLY A 251 -19.26 14.78 32.34
CA GLY A 251 -20.46 15.43 31.86
C GLY A 251 -20.22 16.25 30.58
N ILE A 252 -21.31 16.75 30.00
CA ILE A 252 -21.29 17.56 28.77
C ILE A 252 -20.52 18.89 28.98
N ARG A 253 -20.58 19.44 30.20
CA ARG A 253 -19.87 20.68 30.57
C ARG A 253 -18.49 20.38 31.15
N HIS A 254 -17.53 21.25 30.86
CA HIS A 254 -16.17 21.17 31.38
C HIS A 254 -16.17 21.10 32.93
N ARG A 255 -15.51 20.09 33.51
CA ARG A 255 -15.46 19.76 34.97
C ARG A 255 -16.72 19.17 35.60
N GLN A 256 -17.80 18.99 34.84
CA GLN A 256 -18.97 18.29 35.34
C GLN A 256 -18.70 16.78 35.36
N ILE A 257 -19.16 16.10 36.40
CA ILE A 257 -19.09 14.64 36.50
C ILE A 257 -20.50 14.08 36.36
N ARG A 258 -20.63 13.03 35.54
CA ARG A 258 -21.89 12.33 35.31
C ARG A 258 -21.82 10.96 35.96
N PHE A 259 -22.87 10.63 36.71
CA PHE A 259 -23.09 9.30 37.27
C PHE A 259 -24.21 8.61 36.51
N GLU A 260 -23.96 7.38 36.06
CA GLU A 260 -24.97 6.49 35.51
C GLU A 260 -25.19 5.35 36.51
N GLY A 261 -26.44 5.16 36.93
CA GLY A 261 -26.78 4.25 38.04
C GLY A 261 -27.83 4.79 39.01
N LYS A 262 -28.33 6.03 38.82
CA LYS A 262 -29.34 6.68 39.68
C LYS A 262 -30.63 5.84 39.92
N ALA A 263 -30.93 4.88 39.05
CA ALA A 263 -32.08 3.98 39.23
C ALA A 263 -31.89 2.95 40.35
N TYR A 264 -30.65 2.71 40.80
CA TYR A 264 -30.30 1.67 41.76
C TYR A 264 -29.57 2.20 43.00
N TYR A 265 -29.11 3.44 42.95
CA TYR A 265 -28.35 4.08 44.02
C TYR A 265 -28.88 5.48 44.29
N GLY A 266 -29.03 5.83 45.57
CA GLY A 266 -29.29 7.20 46.00
C GLY A 266 -28.00 8.02 45.93
N ILE A 267 -28.01 9.15 45.20
CA ILE A 267 -26.84 10.00 45.00
C ILE A 267 -27.13 11.39 45.56
N ALA A 268 -26.28 11.88 46.47
CA ALA A 268 -26.36 13.25 46.98
C ALA A 268 -24.96 13.90 46.98
N PRO A 269 -24.79 15.12 46.43
CA PRO A 269 -25.78 15.95 45.73
C PRO A 269 -26.04 15.49 44.27
N ASP A 270 -27.12 15.98 43.67
CA ASP A 270 -27.59 15.57 42.33
C ASP A 270 -26.67 16.00 41.17
N SER A 271 -25.92 17.08 41.37
CA SER A 271 -24.92 17.63 40.47
C SER A 271 -23.59 17.74 41.19
N VAL A 272 -22.53 17.28 40.56
CA VAL A 272 -21.20 17.15 41.18
C VAL A 272 -20.15 17.70 40.25
N MET A 273 -19.30 18.56 40.79
CA MET A 273 -18.13 19.11 40.13
C MET A 273 -16.87 18.42 40.63
N LYS A 274 -15.77 18.55 39.87
CA LYS A 274 -14.45 18.12 40.33
C LYS A 274 -14.07 18.80 41.66
N GLY A 275 -13.60 18.03 42.64
CA GLY A 275 -13.26 18.48 43.99
C GLY A 275 -14.35 18.23 45.02
N ASP A 276 -15.58 17.95 44.58
CA ASP A 276 -16.71 17.69 45.48
C ASP A 276 -16.66 16.26 46.03
N SER A 277 -17.31 16.06 47.17
CA SER A 277 -17.60 14.73 47.71
C SER A 277 -19.06 14.36 47.48
N VAL A 278 -19.29 13.10 47.13
CA VAL A 278 -20.62 12.53 46.85
C VAL A 278 -20.87 11.38 47.78
N ILE A 279 -22.06 11.32 48.36
CA ILE A 279 -22.51 10.16 49.13
C ILE A 279 -23.40 9.31 48.22
N VAL A 280 -23.00 8.06 48.03
CA VAL A 280 -23.77 7.06 47.28
C VAL A 280 -24.33 6.06 48.28
N THR A 281 -25.64 5.84 48.23
CA THR A 281 -26.36 4.89 49.10
C THR A 281 -26.88 3.73 48.25
N ASN A 282 -26.62 2.49 48.67
CA ASN A 282 -27.09 1.30 47.95
C ASN A 282 -28.47 0.84 48.41
N SER A 283 -28.94 -0.28 47.85
CA SER A 283 -30.25 -0.88 48.18
C SER A 283 -30.38 -1.35 49.63
N ARG A 284 -29.26 -1.50 50.35
CA ARG A 284 -29.15 -1.96 51.74
C ARG A 284 -28.96 -0.82 52.74
N ASP A 285 -29.09 0.44 52.29
CA ASP A 285 -28.82 1.66 53.06
C ASP A 285 -27.35 1.81 53.53
N GLU A 286 -26.42 1.07 52.92
CA GLU A 286 -24.99 1.27 53.11
C GLU A 286 -24.55 2.52 52.34
N LYS A 287 -23.56 3.25 52.87
CA LYS A 287 -23.11 4.52 52.31
C LYS A 287 -21.63 4.50 51.97
N VAL A 288 -21.28 5.06 50.82
CA VAL A 288 -19.92 5.27 50.36
C VAL A 288 -19.71 6.73 50.02
N GLN A 289 -18.64 7.32 50.57
CA GLN A 289 -18.22 8.67 50.21
C GLN A 289 -17.21 8.61 49.07
N ILE A 290 -17.50 9.29 47.97
CA ILE A 290 -16.64 9.38 46.79
C ILE A 290 -16.09 10.80 46.70
N GLN A 291 -14.77 10.96 46.63
CA GLN A 291 -14.11 12.26 46.43
C GLN A 291 -13.39 12.28 45.07
N LEU A 292 -13.66 13.30 44.24
CA LEU A 292 -13.33 13.36 42.81
C LEU A 292 -12.31 14.44 42.43
#